data_AF-A0A3Q8TVK2-F1
#
_entry.id   AF-A0A3Q8TVK2-F1
#
_cell.length_a   1.000
_cell.length_b   1.000
_cell.length_c   1.000
_cell.angle_alpha   90.00
_cell.angle_beta   90.00
_cell.angle_gamma   90.00
#
_symmetry.space_group_name_H-M   'P 1'
#
loop_
_entity.id
_entity.type
_entity.pdbx_description
1 polymer ?
#
loop_
_entity_poly.entity_id
_entity_poly.type
_entity_poly.pdbx_seq_one_letter_code
_entity_poly.pdbx_strand_id
1 'polypeptide(L)'
;MKRNLSKVQVIQLVADRAAEFYRAQSLARRLKMRLSREYGAFFQARGEPDPKSRRIDPSNPMYDAVIAYTADTYELYQKALRAKHNAKRAMESAIRAMIGPAVDLEPPLAPSPLPPMPLRRTTATGETLQ
;
A
#
# COMPACT_ATOMS: atom_id res chain seq x y z
N MET A 1 33.87 11.85 12.10
CA MET A 1 33.78 10.43 12.54
C MET A 1 32.32 10.01 12.53
N LYS A 2 31.91 9.05 11.70
CA LYS A 2 30.57 8.45 11.81
C LYS A 2 30.57 7.64 13.11
N ARG A 3 29.77 8.05 14.11
CA ARG A 3 29.60 7.25 15.33
C ARG A 3 28.96 5.93 14.92
N ASN A 4 29.68 4.84 15.12
CA ASN A 4 29.11 3.50 14.99
C ASN A 4 28.12 3.33 16.15
N LEU A 5 26.82 3.25 15.82
CA LEU A 5 25.77 2.97 16.79
C LEU A 5 26.00 1.60 17.39
N SER A 6 25.79 1.46 18.70
CA SER A 6 25.81 0.14 19.34
C SER A 6 24.63 -0.71 18.87
N LYS A 7 24.73 -2.04 18.98
CA LYS A 7 23.65 -2.96 18.61
C LYS A 7 22.31 -2.60 19.27
N VAL A 8 22.34 -2.23 20.55
CA VAL A 8 21.14 -1.79 21.30
C VAL A 8 20.56 -0.50 20.71
N GLN A 9 21.41 0.46 20.34
CA GLN A 9 20.96 1.72 19.72
C GLN A 9 20.35 1.50 18.33
N VAL A 10 20.87 0.54 17.56
CA VAL A 10 20.30 0.17 16.25
C VAL A 10 18.94 -0.49 16.41
N ILE A 11 18.79 -1.41 17.38
CA ILE A 11 17.49 -2.06 17.68
C ILE A 11 16.46 -1.01 18.09
N GLN A 12 16.83 -0.09 18.99
CA GLN A 12 15.94 0.99 19.42
C GLN A 12 15.52 1.87 18.24
N LEU A 13 16.47 2.25 17.38
CA LEU A 13 16.19 3.03 16.18
C LEU A 13 15.17 2.32 15.27
N VAL A 14 15.32 1.02 15.04
CA VAL A 14 14.38 0.25 14.23
C VAL A 14 12.99 0.23 14.87
N ALA A 15 12.92 0.01 16.19
CA ALA A 15 11.65 0.01 16.93
C ALA A 15 10.94 1.37 16.84
N ASP A 16 11.67 2.47 17.02
CA ASP A 16 11.13 3.83 16.94
C ASP A 16 10.60 4.12 15.52
N ARG A 17 11.37 3.76 14.48
CA ARG A 17 10.93 3.93 13.08
C ARG A 17 9.72 3.07 12.73
N ALA A 18 9.62 1.86 13.27
CA ALA A 18 8.45 1.03 13.11
C ALA A 18 7.21 1.65 13.77
N ALA A 19 7.36 2.18 14.99
CA ALA A 19 6.27 2.89 15.67
C ALA A 19 5.81 4.12 14.89
N GLU A 20 6.73 4.91 14.34
CA GLU A 20 6.42 6.05 13.45
C GLU A 20 5.65 5.61 12.20
N PHE A 21 6.08 4.52 11.56
CA PHE A 21 5.39 3.96 10.39
C PHE A 21 3.96 3.53 10.72
N TYR A 22 3.75 2.79 11.81
CA TYR A 22 2.40 2.35 12.22
C TYR A 22 1.50 3.54 12.59
N ARG A 23 2.03 4.57 13.26
CA ARG A 23 1.29 5.81 13.53
C ARG A 23 0.86 6.49 12.23
N ALA A 24 1.78 6.67 11.28
CA ALA A 24 1.48 7.27 9.98
C ALA A 24 0.47 6.43 9.16
N GLN A 25 0.60 5.10 9.20
CA GLN A 25 -0.33 4.18 8.56
C GLN A 25 -1.75 4.30 9.15
N SER A 26 -1.86 4.34 10.48
CA SER A 26 -3.16 4.49 11.16
C SER A 26 -3.83 5.83 10.82
N LEU A 27 -3.07 6.92 10.72
CA LEU A 27 -3.58 8.23 10.34
C LEU A 27 -4.08 8.23 8.89
N ALA A 28 -3.29 7.70 7.95
CA ALA A 28 -3.70 7.58 6.56
C ALA A 28 -4.97 6.72 6.41
N ARG A 29 -5.11 5.64 7.19
CA ARG A 29 -6.33 4.81 7.22
C ARG A 29 -7.54 5.59 7.73
N ARG A 30 -7.39 6.36 8.82
CA ARG A 30 -8.46 7.21 9.36
C ARG A 30 -8.93 8.25 8.36
N LEU A 31 -8.00 8.93 7.69
CA LEU A 31 -8.33 9.92 6.67
C LEU A 31 -8.99 9.30 5.44
N LYS A 32 -8.54 8.11 4.99
CA LYS A 32 -9.22 7.36 3.93
C LYS A 32 -10.67 7.05 4.28
N MET A 33 -10.93 6.61 5.51
CA MET A 33 -12.30 6.31 5.97
C MET A 33 -13.15 7.57 6.05
N ARG A 34 -12.59 8.68 6.54
CA ARG A 34 -13.28 9.98 6.56
C ARG A 34 -13.67 10.43 5.15
N LEU A 35 -12.72 10.41 4.22
CA LEU A 35 -12.96 10.77 2.82
C LEU A 35 -14.06 9.89 2.20
N SER A 36 -14.02 8.57 2.44
CA SER A 36 -15.06 7.65 1.95
C SER A 36 -16.44 7.96 2.53
N ARG A 37 -16.53 8.45 3.77
CA ARG A 37 -17.80 8.87 4.38
C ARG A 37 -18.30 10.17 3.76
N GLU A 38 -17.42 11.12 3.49
CA GLU A 38 -17.76 12.38 2.82
C GLU A 38 -18.29 12.13 1.40
N TYR A 39 -17.66 11.22 0.63
CA TYR A 39 -18.21 10.77 -0.65
C TYR A 39 -19.59 10.16 -0.51
N GLY A 40 -19.77 9.23 0.43
CA GLY A 40 -21.07 8.59 0.67
C GLY A 40 -22.16 9.59 1.04
N ALA A 41 -21.87 10.54 1.94
CA ALA A 41 -22.80 11.59 2.34
C ALA A 41 -23.17 12.51 1.16
N PHE A 42 -22.19 12.87 0.33
CA PHE A 42 -22.43 13.69 -0.86
C PHE A 42 -23.36 12.99 -1.85
N PHE A 43 -23.05 11.73 -2.21
CA PHE A 43 -23.83 10.99 -3.18
C PHE A 43 -25.23 10.60 -2.67
N GLN A 44 -25.40 10.39 -1.36
CA GLN A 44 -26.73 10.24 -0.77
C GLN A 44 -27.61 11.48 -0.93
N ALA A 45 -27.01 12.68 -0.86
CA ALA A 45 -27.76 13.94 -0.94
C ALA A 45 -28.00 14.43 -2.38
N ARG A 46 -27.04 14.19 -3.29
CA ARG A 46 -27.04 14.77 -4.65
C ARG A 46 -27.28 13.73 -5.76
N GLY A 47 -27.25 12.44 -5.44
CA GLY A 47 -27.24 11.35 -6.40
C GLY A 47 -25.82 11.05 -6.90
N GLU A 48 -25.54 9.78 -7.19
CA GLU A 48 -24.28 9.35 -7.78
C GLU A 48 -24.37 9.38 -9.32
N PRO A 49 -23.45 10.08 -10.02
CA PRO A 49 -23.49 10.17 -11.49
C PRO A 49 -23.40 8.82 -12.20
N ASP A 50 -22.56 7.91 -11.68
CA ASP A 50 -22.40 6.55 -12.21
C ASP A 50 -22.33 5.54 -11.06
N PRO A 51 -23.45 4.92 -10.66
CA PRO A 51 -23.47 3.93 -9.59
C PRO A 51 -22.80 2.58 -9.96
N LYS A 52 -22.40 2.39 -11.23
CA LYS A 52 -21.65 1.20 -11.66
C LYS A 52 -20.13 1.43 -11.57
N SER A 53 -19.67 2.68 -11.55
CA SER A 53 -18.27 3.01 -11.34
C SER A 53 -17.94 3.05 -9.85
N ARG A 54 -16.89 2.33 -9.44
CA ARG A 54 -16.36 2.39 -8.07
C ARG A 54 -15.37 3.54 -7.85
N ARG A 55 -15.13 4.38 -8.87
CA ARG A 55 -14.09 5.41 -8.85
C ARG A 55 -14.65 6.75 -9.31
N ILE A 56 -14.24 7.79 -8.60
CA ILE A 56 -14.42 9.18 -9.02
C ILE A 56 -13.43 9.45 -10.15
N ASP A 57 -13.95 9.82 -11.32
CA ASP A 57 -13.16 10.22 -12.48
C ASP A 57 -12.99 11.75 -12.48
N PRO A 58 -11.77 12.28 -12.26
CA PRO A 58 -11.51 13.72 -12.29
C PRO A 58 -11.71 14.37 -13.66
N SER A 59 -11.75 13.58 -14.73
CA SER A 59 -11.94 14.07 -16.10
C SER A 59 -13.42 14.26 -16.45
N ASN A 60 -14.32 13.68 -15.65
CA ASN A 60 -15.75 13.77 -15.85
C ASN A 60 -16.31 14.93 -15.01
N PRO A 61 -16.86 15.99 -15.66
CA PRO A 61 -17.33 17.19 -14.96
C PRO A 61 -18.49 16.92 -13.99
N MET A 62 -19.18 15.79 -14.11
CA MET A 62 -20.22 15.39 -13.14
C MET A 62 -19.66 15.14 -11.74
N TYR A 63 -18.36 14.89 -11.61
CA TYR A 63 -17.70 14.72 -10.32
C TYR A 63 -17.09 16.02 -9.77
N ASP A 64 -17.11 17.13 -10.50
CA ASP A 64 -16.47 18.40 -10.07
C ASP A 64 -17.00 18.85 -8.70
N ALA A 65 -18.31 18.72 -8.48
CA ALA A 65 -18.93 19.13 -7.22
C ALA A 65 -18.49 18.27 -6.02
N VAL A 66 -18.35 16.94 -6.19
CA VAL A 66 -17.87 16.07 -5.10
C VAL A 66 -16.37 16.25 -4.87
N ILE A 67 -15.60 16.51 -5.93
CA ILE A 67 -14.17 16.79 -5.86
C ILE A 67 -13.93 18.09 -5.09
N ALA A 68 -14.66 19.16 -5.43
CA ALA A 68 -14.59 20.43 -4.73
C ALA A 68 -15.02 20.29 -3.26
N TYR A 69 -16.10 19.56 -2.99
CA TYR A 69 -16.60 19.32 -1.64
C TYR A 69 -15.60 18.58 -0.73
N THR A 70 -14.84 17.63 -1.30
CA THR A 70 -13.92 16.77 -0.54
C THR A 70 -12.44 17.16 -0.65
N ALA A 71 -12.14 18.28 -1.31
CA ALA A 71 -10.79 18.69 -1.67
C ALA A 71 -9.84 18.74 -0.46
N ASP A 72 -10.26 19.36 0.64
CA ASP A 72 -9.44 19.51 1.85
C ASP A 72 -9.11 18.16 2.50
N THR A 73 -10.12 17.29 2.66
CA THR A 73 -9.92 15.95 3.23
C THR A 73 -9.04 15.09 2.33
N TYR A 74 -9.20 15.22 1.01
CA TYR A 74 -8.36 14.55 0.04
C TYR A 74 -6.90 15.02 0.14
N GLU A 75 -6.66 16.33 0.28
CA GLU A 75 -5.32 16.88 0.42
C GLU A 75 -4.65 16.40 1.73
N LEU A 76 -5.39 16.40 2.85
CA LEU A 76 -4.93 15.83 4.11
C LEU A 76 -4.57 14.35 3.97
N TYR A 77 -5.42 13.58 3.29
CA TYR A 77 -5.16 12.17 3.02
C TYR A 77 -3.88 11.97 2.20
N GLN A 78 -3.65 12.78 1.16
CA GLN A 78 -2.43 12.74 0.36
C GLN A 78 -1.17 13.09 1.17
N LYS A 79 -1.25 14.12 2.04
CA LYS A 79 -0.17 14.46 2.99
C LYS A 79 0.14 13.27 3.91
N ALA A 80 -0.88 12.62 4.46
CA ALA A 80 -0.69 11.44 5.31
C ALA A 80 -0.12 10.23 4.56
N LEU A 81 -0.50 10.00 3.30
CA LEU A 81 0.10 8.96 2.46
C LEU A 81 1.59 9.20 2.22
N ARG A 82 1.99 10.44 1.90
CA ARG A 82 3.39 10.81 1.75
C ARG A 82 4.17 10.56 3.04
N ALA A 83 3.63 10.99 4.19
CA ALA A 83 4.24 10.74 5.49
C ALA A 83 4.40 9.23 5.78
N LYS A 84 3.37 8.43 5.49
CA LYS A 84 3.42 6.96 5.62
C LYS A 84 4.52 6.34 4.77
N HIS A 85 4.64 6.74 3.49
CA HIS A 85 5.68 6.20 2.61
C HIS A 85 7.10 6.63 3.03
N ASN A 86 7.25 7.87 3.53
CA ASN A 86 8.53 8.33 4.07
C ASN A 86 8.92 7.54 5.32
N ALA A 87 7.99 7.33 6.25
CA ALA A 87 8.23 6.53 7.46
C ALA A 87 8.55 5.07 7.11
N LYS A 88 7.87 4.48 6.12
CA LYS A 88 8.19 3.12 5.62
C LYS A 88 9.63 3.03 5.11
N ARG A 89 10.05 3.97 4.27
CA ARG A 89 11.42 4.02 3.73
C ARG A 89 12.46 4.21 4.82
N ALA A 90 12.18 5.05 5.82
CA ALA A 90 13.06 5.25 6.97
C ALA A 90 13.21 3.98 7.81
N MET A 91 12.10 3.28 8.07
CA MET A 91 12.09 1.98 8.76
C MET A 91 12.88 0.92 7.98
N GLU A 92 12.63 0.77 6.68
CA GLU A 92 13.37 -0.17 5.82
C GLU A 92 14.87 0.15 5.80
N SER A 93 15.23 1.43 5.77
CA SER A 93 16.64 1.85 5.81
C SER A 93 17.30 1.50 7.15
N ALA A 94 16.58 1.68 8.27
CA ALA A 94 17.08 1.30 9.60
C ALA A 94 17.25 -0.23 9.71
N ILE A 95 16.32 -1.02 9.16
CA ILE A 95 16.40 -2.48 9.13
C ILE A 95 17.62 -2.93 8.30
N ARG A 96 17.84 -2.34 7.11
CA ARG A 96 19.03 -2.65 6.29
C ARG A 96 20.33 -2.31 7.01
N ALA A 97 20.38 -1.17 7.70
CA ALA A 97 21.55 -0.79 8.51
C ALA A 97 21.81 -1.77 9.66
N MET A 98 20.77 -2.39 10.22
CA MET A 98 20.88 -3.41 11.26
C MET A 98 21.41 -4.76 10.73
N ILE A 99 20.94 -5.15 9.54
CA ILE A 99 21.29 -6.43 8.91
C ILE A 99 22.70 -6.38 8.29
N GLY A 100 23.15 -5.20 7.85
CA GLY A 100 24.43 -5.01 7.17
C GLY A 100 24.38 -5.39 5.68
N PRO A 101 25.46 -5.10 4.92
CA PRO A 101 25.51 -5.30 3.46
C PRO A 101 25.51 -6.78 3.01
N ALA A 102 25.55 -7.73 3.94
CA ALA A 102 25.65 -9.16 3.62
C ALA A 102 24.36 -9.78 3.05
N VAL A 103 23.22 -9.10 3.16
CA VAL A 103 21.92 -9.65 2.70
C VAL A 103 21.56 -9.24 1.26
N ASP A 104 22.25 -8.25 0.69
CA ASP A 104 22.11 -7.93 -0.74
C ASP A 104 22.87 -8.93 -1.65
N LEU A 105 23.55 -9.93 -1.07
CA LEU A 105 24.31 -10.96 -1.78
C LEU A 105 23.58 -12.30 -1.94
N GLU A 106 22.43 -12.50 -1.30
CA GLU A 106 21.58 -13.65 -1.66
C GLU A 106 20.73 -13.26 -2.87
N PRO A 107 20.96 -13.87 -4.06
CA PRO A 107 20.01 -13.73 -5.15
C PRO A 107 18.62 -14.16 -4.64
N PRO A 108 17.53 -13.50 -5.07
CA PRO A 108 16.18 -13.95 -4.71
C PRO A 108 16.12 -15.44 -5.00
N LEU A 109 15.77 -16.26 -3.98
CA LEU A 109 15.67 -17.71 -4.12
C LEU A 109 15.00 -17.98 -5.46
N ALA A 110 15.77 -18.55 -6.40
CA ALA A 110 15.25 -18.89 -7.70
C ALA A 110 13.93 -19.64 -7.48
N PRO A 111 12.84 -19.30 -8.20
CA PRO A 111 11.59 -20.00 -8.00
C PRO A 111 11.89 -21.48 -8.14
N SER A 112 11.73 -22.22 -7.03
CA SER A 112 11.90 -23.67 -7.05
C SER A 112 11.02 -24.17 -8.19
N PRO A 113 11.56 -24.91 -9.18
CA PRO A 113 10.74 -25.43 -10.24
C PRO A 113 9.62 -26.23 -9.57
N LEU A 114 8.39 -25.80 -9.80
CA LEU A 114 7.22 -26.53 -9.33
C LEU A 114 7.37 -27.97 -9.85
N PRO A 115 7.12 -28.99 -9.02
CA PRO A 115 7.13 -30.36 -9.51
C PRO A 115 6.18 -30.43 -10.71
N PRO A 116 6.56 -31.12 -11.81
CA PRO A 116 5.75 -31.18 -13.02
C PRO A 116 4.39 -31.74 -12.65
N MET A 117 3.38 -30.87 -12.59
CA MET A 117 2.00 -31.33 -12.46
C MET A 117 1.63 -32.07 -13.74
N PRO A 118 1.04 -33.27 -13.66
CA PRO A 118 0.55 -33.96 -14.84
C PRO A 118 -0.54 -33.09 -15.48
N LEU A 119 -0.21 -32.49 -16.62
CA LEU A 119 -1.16 -31.81 -17.50
C LEU A 119 -2.14 -32.87 -18.02
N ARG A 120 -3.30 -33.02 -17.37
CA ARG A 120 -4.42 -33.76 -17.95
C ARG A 120 -4.95 -32.97 -19.13
N ARG A 121 -4.49 -33.34 -20.33
CA ARG A 121 -5.05 -32.84 -21.59
C ARG A 121 -6.35 -33.60 -21.83
N THR A 122 -7.48 -32.94 -21.62
CA THR A 122 -8.78 -33.43 -22.10
C THR A 122 -9.06 -32.81 -23.46
N THR A 123 -9.39 -33.63 -24.46
CA THR A 123 -9.93 -33.14 -25.72
C THR A 123 -11.38 -32.70 -25.53
N ALA A 124 -11.93 -31.94 -26.48
CA ALA A 124 -13.29 -31.38 -26.41
C ALA A 124 -14.42 -32.43 -26.32
N THR A 125 -14.11 -33.72 -26.46
CA THR A 125 -15.03 -34.86 -26.30
C THR A 125 -14.83 -35.66 -25.01
N GLY A 126 -13.95 -35.22 -24.09
CA GLY A 126 -13.88 -35.73 -22.72
C GLY A 126 -13.08 -37.03 -22.51
N GLU A 127 -12.33 -37.51 -23.49
CA GLU A 127 -11.45 -38.66 -23.31
C GLU A 127 -10.04 -38.24 -22.86
N THR A 128 -9.54 -38.91 -21.81
CA THR A 128 -8.18 -38.72 -21.29
C THR A 128 -7.21 -39.63 -22.03
N LEU A 129 -6.24 -39.06 -22.74
CA LEU A 129 -5.09 -39.79 -23.27
C LEU A 129 -4.14 -40.13 -22.10
N GLN A 130 -3.82 -41.42 -21.94
CA GLN A 130 -2.77 -41.90 -21.04
C GLN A 130 -1.38 -41.56 -21.59
#